data_AF-A0A7C1EGE1-F1
#
_entry.id   AF-A0A7C1EGE1-F1
#
_cell.length_a   1.000
_cell.length_b   1.000
_cell.length_c   1.000
_cell.angle_alpha   90.00
_cell.angle_beta   90.00
_cell.angle_gamma   90.00
#
_symmetry.space_group_name_H-M   'P 1'
#
loop_
_entity.id
_entity.type
_entity.pdbx_description
1 polymer ?
#
loop_
_entity_poly.entity_id
_entity_poly.type
_entity_poly.pdbx_seq_one_letter_code
_entity_poly.pdbx_strand_id
1 'polypeptide(L)'
;MKAARVLSIWLIALFVIPPSFTISAISRQPSSFRSVQVAGMPTTSAQARQSTAAWTVMVYFAADNDLEGFGLADLDEMEFVGSTTEVNVVA
;
A
#
# COMPACT_ATOMS: atom_id res chain seq x y z
N MET A 1 22.20 38.20 46.48
CA MET A 1 22.59 37.40 45.30
C MET A 1 21.72 36.14 45.24
N LYS A 2 21.20 35.81 44.05
CA LYS A 2 20.41 34.62 43.66
C LYS A 2 18.94 34.56 44.11
N ALA A 3 18.08 35.27 43.37
CA ALA A 3 16.67 34.95 43.18
C ALA A 3 16.28 35.32 41.74
N ALA A 4 16.78 34.58 40.74
CA ALA A 4 16.56 34.93 39.32
C ALA A 4 16.78 33.77 38.32
N ARG A 5 16.39 32.52 38.62
CA ARG A 5 16.60 31.40 37.66
C ARG A 5 15.49 30.36 37.56
N VAL A 6 14.22 30.72 37.82
CA VAL A 6 13.09 29.76 37.68
C VAL A 6 11.88 30.37 36.98
N LEU A 7 12.10 31.16 35.93
CA LEU A 7 10.98 31.74 35.17
C LEU A 7 11.34 31.94 33.69
N SER A 8 11.69 30.89 32.96
CA SER A 8 11.94 31.04 31.50
C SER A 8 11.62 29.82 30.63
N ILE A 9 10.93 28.77 31.13
CA ILE A 9 10.74 27.54 30.34
C ILE A 9 9.27 27.33 29.90
N TRP A 10 8.32 28.15 30.34
CA TRP A 10 6.89 27.95 30.02
C TRP A 10 6.36 28.73 28.80
N LEU A 11 7.22 29.36 27.99
CA LEU A 11 6.78 30.21 26.85
C LEU A 11 6.98 29.59 25.46
N ILE A 12 7.41 28.32 25.35
CA ILE A 12 7.62 27.64 24.06
C ILE A 12 6.55 26.54 23.81
N ALA A 13 5.57 26.40 24.71
CA ALA A 13 4.53 25.37 24.60
C ALA A 13 3.23 25.84 23.90
N LEU A 14 3.28 26.93 23.12
CA LEU A 14 2.22 27.25 22.16
C LEU A 14 2.79 27.05 20.75
N PHE A 15 2.06 26.32 19.92
CA PHE A 15 2.20 26.31 18.47
C PHE A 15 3.12 25.26 17.82
N VAL A 16 2.91 23.98 18.13
CA VAL A 16 2.97 22.95 17.10
C VAL A 16 1.73 22.08 17.22
N ILE A 17 0.63 22.54 16.63
CA ILE A 17 -0.52 21.69 16.35
C ILE A 17 -0.07 20.78 15.21
N PRO A 18 0.04 19.45 15.38
CA PRO A 18 0.25 18.58 14.23
C PRO A 18 -0.95 18.74 13.30
N PRO A 19 -0.76 18.95 11.99
CA PRO A 19 -1.88 18.96 11.06
C PRO A 19 -2.56 17.59 11.15
N SER A 20 -3.80 17.59 11.66
CA SER A 20 -4.68 16.44 11.58
C SER A 20 -5.05 16.28 10.11
N PHE A 21 -4.20 15.59 9.36
CA PHE A 21 -4.56 15.10 8.04
C PHE A 21 -5.55 13.97 8.26
N THR A 22 -6.83 14.30 8.29
CA THR A 22 -7.87 13.29 8.07
C THR A 22 -7.72 12.87 6.62
N ILE A 23 -7.15 11.69 6.37
CA ILE A 23 -7.35 11.01 5.10
C ILE A 23 -8.84 10.70 5.06
N SER A 24 -9.62 11.54 4.35
CA SER A 24 -10.93 11.10 3.89
C SER A 24 -10.67 9.81 3.13
N ALA A 25 -11.21 8.70 3.63
CA ALA A 25 -11.22 7.47 2.87
C ALA A 25 -11.85 7.84 1.52
N ILE A 26 -11.04 7.89 0.47
CA ILE A 26 -11.55 7.85 -0.89
C ILE A 26 -12.31 6.55 -0.90
N SER A 27 -13.65 6.64 -0.84
CA SER A 27 -14.50 5.51 -1.14
C SER A 27 -14.13 5.17 -2.57
N ARG A 28 -13.20 4.24 -2.74
CA ARG A 28 -13.02 3.53 -3.99
C ARG A 28 -14.31 2.75 -4.12
N GLN A 29 -15.38 3.42 -4.56
CA GLN A 29 -16.47 2.75 -5.20
C GLN A 29 -15.76 1.93 -6.27
N PRO A 30 -15.76 0.59 -6.19
CA PRO A 30 -15.36 -0.16 -7.34
C PRO A 30 -16.29 0.38 -8.42
N SER A 31 -15.73 1.07 -9.41
CA SER A 31 -16.44 1.33 -10.65
C SER A 31 -17.01 -0.02 -10.99
N SER A 32 -18.33 -0.14 -10.93
CA SER A 32 -18.98 -1.38 -11.32
C SER A 32 -18.60 -1.50 -12.78
N PHE A 33 -17.54 -2.25 -13.06
CA PHE A 33 -17.29 -2.79 -14.37
C PHE A 33 -18.57 -3.53 -14.63
N ARG A 34 -19.45 -2.90 -15.42
CA ARG A 34 -20.75 -3.45 -15.78
C ARG A 34 -20.39 -4.77 -16.43
N SER A 35 -20.53 -5.84 -15.65
CA SER A 35 -20.44 -7.18 -16.18
C SER A 35 -21.48 -7.18 -17.28
N VAL A 36 -21.03 -7.30 -18.52
CA VAL A 36 -21.89 -7.84 -19.55
C VAL A 36 -22.21 -9.22 -19.02
N GLN A 37 -23.33 -9.33 -18.29
CA GLN A 37 -23.82 -10.58 -17.76
C GLN A 37 -24.19 -11.41 -18.98
N VAL A 38 -23.22 -12.18 -19.49
CA VAL A 38 -23.52 -13.32 -20.34
C VAL A 38 -24.34 -14.25 -19.46
N ALA A 39 -25.65 -14.22 -19.67
CA ALA A 39 -26.61 -14.93 -18.85
C ALA A 39 -26.24 -16.43 -18.84
N GLY A 40 -25.77 -16.92 -17.69
CA GLY A 40 -25.49 -18.34 -17.47
C GLY A 40 -24.13 -18.68 -16.86
N MET A 41 -23.17 -17.75 -16.75
CA MET A 41 -21.94 -18.02 -15.99
C MET A 41 -22.15 -17.69 -14.50
N PRO A 42 -22.01 -18.66 -13.58
CA PRO A 42 -21.90 -18.34 -12.16
C PRO A 42 -20.55 -17.67 -11.94
N THR A 43 -20.50 -16.34 -12.06
CA THR A 43 -19.42 -15.57 -11.43
C THR A 43 -19.73 -15.61 -9.94
N THR A 44 -19.21 -16.63 -9.26
CA THR A 44 -19.38 -16.78 -7.82
C THR A 44 -18.85 -15.50 -7.18
N SER A 45 -19.72 -14.82 -6.44
CA SER A 45 -19.42 -13.65 -5.59
C SER A 45 -18.29 -13.91 -4.56
N ALA A 46 -17.80 -15.15 -4.46
CA ALA A 46 -16.56 -15.52 -3.79
C ALA A 46 -15.31 -14.85 -4.41
N GLN A 47 -15.28 -14.65 -5.73
CA GLN A 47 -14.14 -14.04 -6.43
C GLN A 47 -14.11 -12.51 -6.26
N ALA A 48 -15.22 -11.90 -5.81
CA ALA A 48 -15.32 -10.47 -5.54
C ALA A 48 -15.01 -10.10 -4.07
N ARG A 49 -14.81 -11.08 -3.19
CA ARG A 49 -14.24 -10.84 -1.85
C ARG A 49 -12.76 -11.20 -1.89
N GLN A 50 -11.96 -10.34 -2.51
CA GLN A 50 -10.52 -10.41 -2.30
C GLN A 50 -10.29 -10.01 -0.85
N SER A 51 -10.10 -11.02 0.01
CA SER A 51 -9.67 -10.79 1.39
C SER A 51 -8.38 -9.99 1.35
N THR A 52 -8.21 -9.04 2.28
CA THR A 52 -6.92 -8.36 2.43
C THR A 52 -5.85 -9.42 2.69
N ALA A 53 -4.91 -9.57 1.76
CA ALA A 53 -3.76 -10.43 1.93
C ALA A 53 -2.99 -10.01 3.19
N ALA A 54 -2.41 -10.98 3.89
CA ALA A 54 -1.63 -10.71 5.09
C ALA A 54 -0.36 -9.92 4.77
N TRP A 55 0.21 -10.12 3.57
CA TRP A 55 1.45 -9.47 3.15
C TRP A 55 1.37 -8.95 1.72
N THR A 56 2.10 -7.88 1.45
CA THR A 56 2.38 -7.39 0.10
C THR A 56 3.88 -7.20 -0.02
N VAL A 57 4.49 -7.90 -0.97
CA VAL A 57 5.91 -7.79 -1.29
C VAL A 57 6.04 -6.99 -2.57
N MET A 58 6.80 -5.89 -2.51
CA MET A 58 7.18 -5.10 -3.67
C MET A 58 8.63 -5.42 -4.01
N VAL A 59 8.85 -6.01 -5.17
CA VAL A 59 10.17 -6.30 -5.71
C VAL A 59 10.49 -5.20 -6.71
N TYR A 60 11.54 -4.42 -6.46
CA TYR A 60 11.89 -3.31 -7.34
C TYR A 60 13.24 -3.55 -7.99
N PHE A 61 13.28 -3.56 -9.32
CA PHE A 61 14.51 -3.71 -10.09
C PHE A 61 15.04 -2.36 -10.55
N ALA A 62 16.17 -1.94 -9.98
CA ALA A 62 16.95 -0.79 -10.46
C ALA A 62 17.98 -1.25 -11.52
N ALA A 63 17.50 -1.91 -12.57
CA ALA A 63 18.32 -2.70 -13.49
C ALA A 63 18.52 -2.07 -14.88
N ASP A 64 18.52 -0.73 -14.99
CA ASP A 64 18.89 -0.02 -16.24
C ASP A 64 20.41 -0.04 -16.45
N ASN A 65 20.94 -1.25 -16.59
CA ASN A 65 22.35 -1.59 -16.80
C ASN A 65 22.45 -3.05 -17.28
N ASP A 66 23.65 -3.62 -17.24
CA ASP A 66 23.92 -5.00 -17.64
C ASP A 66 23.24 -6.07 -16.75
N LEU A 67 22.53 -5.66 -15.70
CA LEU A 67 21.75 -6.57 -14.85
C LEU A 67 20.30 -6.81 -15.31
N GLU A 68 19.79 -6.09 -16.34
CA GLU A 68 18.40 -6.22 -16.82
C GLU A 68 17.99 -7.67 -17.08
N GLY A 69 18.85 -8.42 -17.78
CA GLY A 69 18.58 -9.81 -18.14
C GLY A 69 18.43 -10.73 -16.93
N PHE A 70 19.13 -10.45 -15.83
CA PHE A 70 18.97 -11.23 -14.59
C PHE A 70 17.66 -10.87 -13.88
N GLY A 71 17.29 -9.59 -13.87
CA GLY A 71 16.00 -9.16 -13.31
C GLY A 71 14.79 -9.75 -14.05
N LEU A 72 14.88 -9.91 -15.37
CA LEU A 72 13.87 -10.60 -16.17
C LEU A 72 13.82 -12.11 -15.88
N ALA A 73 14.98 -12.76 -15.74
CA ALA A 73 15.03 -14.19 -15.37
C ALA A 73 14.40 -14.43 -13.99
N ASP A 74 14.70 -13.57 -13.00
CA ASP A 74 14.08 -13.64 -11.68
C ASP A 74 12.56 -13.39 -11.75
N LEU A 75 12.10 -12.54 -12.67
CA LEU A 75 10.67 -12.30 -12.89
C LEU A 75 9.96 -13.54 -13.46
N ASP A 76 10.56 -14.22 -14.44
CA ASP A 76 10.02 -15.47 -15.01
C ASP A 76 9.92 -16.56 -13.92
N GLU A 77 10.89 -16.62 -13.00
CA GLU A 77 10.85 -17.51 -11.82
C GLU A 77 9.73 -17.14 -10.85
N MET A 78 9.53 -15.84 -10.59
CA MET A 78 8.44 -15.35 -9.73
C MET A 78 7.06 -15.52 -10.37
N GLU A 79 6.95 -15.44 -11.69
CA GLU A 79 5.70 -15.68 -12.43
C GLU A 79 5.22 -17.13 -12.22
N PHE A 80 6.14 -18.10 -12.23
CA PHE A 80 5.80 -19.51 -12.06
C PHE A 80 5.05 -19.78 -10.74
N VAL A 81 5.37 -19.04 -9.68
CA VAL A 81 4.70 -19.15 -8.36
C VAL A 81 3.51 -18.19 -8.26
N GLY A 82 3.70 -16.93 -8.64
CA GLY A 82 2.67 -15.90 -8.63
C GLY A 82 2.18 -15.46 -7.25
N SER A 83 1.10 -14.67 -7.23
CA SER A 83 0.42 -14.23 -6.01
C SER A 83 -0.53 -15.31 -5.46
N THR A 84 -0.76 -15.29 -4.15
CA THR A 84 -1.71 -16.19 -3.48
C THR A 84 -2.82 -15.39 -2.80
N THR A 85 -3.77 -16.06 -2.13
CA THR A 85 -4.80 -15.39 -1.31
C THR A 85 -4.24 -14.72 -0.06
N GLU A 86 -3.05 -15.11 0.40
CA GLU A 86 -2.42 -14.61 1.63
C GLU A 86 -1.28 -13.61 1.37
N VAL A 87 -0.68 -13.66 0.18
CA VAL A 87 0.47 -12.82 -0.19
C VAL A 87 0.27 -12.25 -1.59
N ASN A 88 0.33 -10.92 -1.69
CA ASN A 88 0.43 -10.22 -2.96
C ASN A 88 1.92 -10.01 -3.31
N VAL A 89 2.29 -10.25 -4.56
CA VAL A 89 3.61 -9.90 -5.11
C VAL A 89 3.41 -8.88 -6.22
N VAL A 90 4.19 -7.80 -6.17
CA VAL A 90 4.21 -6.72 -7.16
C VAL A 90 5.65 -6.48 -7.56
N ALA A 91 5.93 -6.46 -8.86
CA ALA A 91 7.26 -6.21 -9.43
C ALA A 91 7.18 -5.11 -10.49
#